data_AF-A0AAU5YWR6-F1
#
_entry.id   AF-A0AAU5YWR6-F1
#
_cell.length_a   1.000
_cell.length_b   1.000
_cell.length_c   1.000
_cell.angle_alpha   90.00
_cell.angle_beta   90.00
_cell.angle_gamma   90.00
#
_symmetry.space_group_name_H-M   'P 1'
#
loop_
_entity.id
_entity.type
_entity.pdbx_description
1 polymer ?
#
loop_
_entity_poly.entity_id
_entity_poly.type
_entity_poly.pdbx_seq_one_letter_code
_entity_poly.pdbx_strand_id
1 'polypeptide(L)'
;MGVLGLDGVEDTGLVIPSARSQGGFRLYTEAYVARLMVIRRMKPLGFTLDEMRALLDTTDRLDALDSGEPLPTDEHEQLLDRIRDFEHAAQQRVADLRTQLARAEEFATTLGQRLTRTPTVGR
;
A
#
# COMPACT_ATOMS: atom_id res chain seq x y z
N MET A 1 -31.18 8.06 -1.49
CA MET A 1 -29.86 8.59 -1.91
C MET A 1 -28.97 8.55 -0.68
N GLY A 2 -28.26 7.43 -0.49
CA GLY A 2 -27.51 7.16 0.75
C GLY A 2 -26.15 7.83 0.73
N VAL A 3 -25.90 8.69 1.70
CA VAL A 3 -24.57 9.22 2.01
C VAL A 3 -23.84 8.11 2.80
N LEU A 4 -22.88 7.45 2.16
CA LEU A 4 -21.97 6.54 2.86
C LEU A 4 -20.86 7.41 3.47
N GLY A 5 -20.85 7.50 4.80
CA GLY A 5 -19.88 8.25 5.59
C GLY A 5 -18.46 7.73 5.40
N LEU A 6 -17.52 8.66 5.30
CA LEU A 6 -16.09 8.42 5.15
C LEU A 6 -15.38 8.67 6.50
N ASP A 7 -16.01 8.30 7.62
CA ASP A 7 -15.51 8.58 8.98
C ASP A 7 -14.32 7.71 9.42
N GLY A 8 -13.44 7.31 8.51
CA GLY A 8 -12.40 6.31 8.79
C GLY A 8 -10.96 6.69 8.44
N VAL A 9 -10.71 7.88 7.90
CA VAL A 9 -9.37 8.23 7.38
C VAL A 9 -8.83 9.55 7.95
N GLU A 10 -9.36 9.97 9.09
CA GLU A 10 -9.07 11.28 9.69
C GLU A 10 -8.40 11.18 11.06
N ASP A 11 -7.62 10.12 11.35
CA ASP A 11 -6.87 10.06 12.63
C ASP A 11 -5.59 9.24 12.53
N THR A 12 -4.74 9.53 11.56
CA THR A 12 -3.41 8.87 11.51
C THR A 12 -2.25 9.81 11.22
N GLY A 13 -2.50 11.13 11.10
CA GLY A 13 -1.43 12.12 10.87
C GLY A 13 -0.59 11.86 9.62
N LEU A 14 -1.06 11.04 8.67
CA LEU A 14 -0.33 10.73 7.42
C LEU A 14 -0.46 11.86 6.40
N VAL A 15 -1.44 12.72 6.60
CA VAL A 15 -1.78 13.84 5.73
C VAL A 15 -1.80 15.09 6.61
N ILE A 16 -0.66 15.78 6.71
CA ILE A 16 -0.71 17.18 7.12
C ILE A 16 -1.27 17.91 5.89
N PRO A 17 -2.44 18.56 6.00
CA PRO A 17 -2.94 19.36 4.90
C PRO A 17 -1.95 20.50 4.63
N SER A 18 -1.20 20.39 3.54
CA SER A 18 -0.34 21.45 3.03
C SER A 18 -1.23 22.62 2.62
N ALA A 19 -1.26 23.64 3.49
CA ALA A 19 -1.84 24.97 3.32
C ALA A 19 -3.32 25.02 2.91
N ARG A 20 -4.16 25.61 3.77
CA ARG A 20 -5.42 26.20 3.31
C ARG A 20 -5.06 27.31 2.32
N SER A 21 -5.21 27.06 1.02
CA SER A 21 -5.30 28.13 0.03
C SER A 21 -6.56 28.95 0.32
N GLN A 22 -6.48 30.27 0.14
CA GLN A 22 -7.56 31.24 0.39
C GLN A 22 -8.86 30.99 -0.41
N GLY A 23 -8.92 29.96 -1.25
CA GLY A 23 -10.04 29.67 -2.14
C GLY A 23 -10.70 28.28 -1.98
N GLY A 24 -10.49 27.53 -0.90
CA GLY A 24 -11.29 26.31 -0.62
C GLY A 24 -11.09 25.11 -1.56
N PHE A 25 -10.21 25.19 -2.56
CA PHE A 25 -9.87 24.08 -3.43
C PHE A 25 -8.58 23.40 -2.95
N ARG A 26 -8.67 22.10 -2.65
CA ARG A 26 -7.53 21.25 -2.31
C ARG A 26 -6.76 20.99 -3.61
N LEU A 27 -5.68 21.73 -3.83
CA LEU A 27 -4.78 21.49 -4.95
C LEU A 27 -4.08 20.15 -4.69
N TYR A 28 -4.64 19.09 -5.26
CA TYR A 28 -3.95 17.82 -5.38
C TYR A 28 -2.88 17.99 -6.46
N THR A 29 -1.64 18.24 -6.05
CA THR A 29 -0.51 18.17 -6.97
C THR A 29 -0.36 16.72 -7.47
N GLU A 30 0.25 16.52 -8.64
CA GLU A 30 0.51 15.16 -9.17
C GLU A 30 1.28 14.30 -8.14
N ALA A 31 2.16 14.92 -7.36
CA ALA A 31 2.85 14.30 -6.23
C ALA A 31 1.88 13.73 -5.16
N TYR A 32 0.76 14.39 -4.88
CA TYR A 32 -0.23 13.87 -3.93
C TYR A 32 -0.97 12.64 -4.48
N VAL A 33 -1.28 12.64 -5.77
CA VAL A 33 -1.90 11.47 -6.43
C VAL A 33 -0.94 10.29 -6.43
N ALA A 34 0.35 10.52 -6.74
CA ALA A 34 1.38 9.48 -6.67
C ALA A 34 1.49 8.87 -5.26
N ARG A 35 1.50 9.70 -4.20
CA ARG A 35 1.49 9.22 -2.81
C ARG A 35 0.29 8.35 -2.47
N LEU A 36 -0.92 8.78 -2.86
CA LEU A 36 -2.12 7.98 -2.64
C LEU A 36 -2.06 6.63 -3.35
N MET A 37 -1.48 6.59 -4.55
CA MET A 37 -1.33 5.34 -5.31
C MET A 37 -0.35 4.38 -4.63
N VAL A 38 0.75 4.89 -4.05
CA VAL A 38 1.69 4.09 -3.26
C VAL A 38 0.99 3.49 -2.03
N ILE A 39 0.31 4.33 -1.24
CA ILE A 39 -0.43 3.88 -0.04
C ILE A 39 -1.47 2.80 -0.40
N ARG A 40 -2.22 3.00 -1.49
CA ARG A 40 -3.24 2.05 -1.96
C ARG A 40 -2.64 0.69 -2.34
N ARG A 41 -1.42 0.65 -2.87
CA ARG A 41 -0.72 -0.59 -3.25
C ARG A 41 -0.05 -1.28 -2.06
N MET A 42 0.44 -0.50 -1.09
CA MET A 42 1.13 -1.02 0.09
C MET A 42 0.18 -1.60 1.13
N LYS A 43 -1.02 -1.04 1.28
CA LYS A 43 -1.96 -1.44 2.34
C LYS A 43 -2.41 -2.92 2.25
N PRO A 44 -2.74 -3.48 1.07
CA PRO A 44 -3.03 -4.92 0.95
C PRO A 44 -1.86 -5.84 1.28
N LEU A 45 -0.62 -5.34 1.17
CA LEU A 45 0.61 -6.07 1.51
C LEU A 45 0.94 -5.99 3.02
N GLY A 46 0.08 -5.38 3.83
CA GLY A 46 0.24 -5.28 5.27
C GLY A 46 1.33 -4.31 5.71
N PHE A 47 1.74 -3.35 4.87
CA PHE A 47 2.69 -2.31 5.31
C PHE A 47 2.05 -1.43 6.37
N THR A 48 2.85 -1.04 7.35
CA THR A 48 2.45 -0.08 8.36
C THR A 48 2.48 1.33 7.79
N LEU A 49 1.79 2.25 8.47
CA LEU A 49 1.78 3.66 8.08
C LEU A 49 3.17 4.30 8.19
N ASP A 50 3.99 3.83 9.14
CA ASP A 50 5.36 4.30 9.29
C ASP A 50 6.23 3.87 8.10
N GLU A 51 6.15 2.60 7.70
CA GLU A 51 6.81 2.08 6.51
C GLU A 51 6.38 2.83 5.23
N MET A 52 5.09 3.13 5.10
CA MET A 52 4.58 3.93 3.97
C MET A 52 5.18 5.34 3.96
N ARG A 53 5.22 6.03 5.11
CA ARG A 53 5.84 7.36 5.22
C ARG A 53 7.32 7.31 4.84
N ALA A 54 8.04 6.32 5.37
CA ALA A 54 9.45 6.14 5.10
C ALA A 54 9.75 5.92 3.61
N LEU A 55 8.94 5.11 2.91
CA LEU A 55 9.10 4.93 1.47
C LEU A 55 8.85 6.23 0.71
N LEU A 56 7.79 6.97 1.06
CA LEU A 56 7.47 8.24 0.40
C LEU A 56 8.56 9.30 0.58
N ASP A 57 9.12 9.42 1.79
CA ASP A 57 10.26 10.31 2.06
C ASP A 57 11.50 9.91 1.25
N THR A 58 11.77 8.61 1.17
CA THR A 58 12.90 8.07 0.40
C THR A 58 12.77 8.42 -1.08
N THR A 59 11.57 8.25 -1.66
CA THR A 59 11.32 8.58 -3.07
C THR A 59 11.34 10.08 -3.33
N ASP A 60 10.79 10.92 -2.43
CA ASP A 60 10.84 12.38 -2.59
C ASP A 60 12.28 12.90 -2.63
N ARG A 61 13.14 12.38 -1.76
CA ARG A 61 14.56 12.75 -1.71
C ARG A 61 15.31 12.30 -2.96
N LEU A 62 14.94 11.15 -3.51
CA LEU A 62 15.50 10.66 -4.77
C LEU A 62 15.03 11.51 -5.97
N ASP A 63 13.76 11.93 -6.01
CA ASP A 63 13.24 12.80 -7.06
C ASP A 63 13.86 14.22 -7.00
N ALA A 64 14.19 14.70 -5.80
CA ALA A 64 14.90 15.98 -5.60
C ALA A 64 16.34 15.94 -6.16
N LEU A 65 17.01 14.78 -6.09
CA LEU A 65 18.33 14.58 -6.70
C LEU A 65 18.29 14.72 -8.22
N ASP A 66 17.30 14.08 -8.86
CA ASP A 66 17.14 14.14 -10.32
C ASP A 66 16.80 15.55 -10.82
N SER A 67 16.29 16.40 -9.93
CA SER A 67 15.98 17.81 -10.20
C SER A 67 17.20 18.75 -10.09
N GLY A 68 18.39 18.23 -9.76
CA GLY A 68 19.66 18.96 -9.81
C GLY A 68 20.21 19.44 -8.47
N GLU A 69 19.69 18.95 -7.34
CA GLU A 69 20.21 19.28 -6.01
C GLU A 69 21.31 18.26 -5.62
N PRO A 70 22.57 18.67 -5.45
CA PRO A 70 23.66 17.74 -5.16
C PRO A 70 23.61 17.25 -3.71
N LEU A 71 23.40 15.95 -3.49
CA LEU A 71 23.69 15.29 -2.20
C LEU A 71 25.07 14.61 -2.25
N PRO A 72 25.69 14.36 -1.08
CA PRO A 72 26.85 13.47 -0.99
C PRO A 72 26.52 12.09 -1.59
N THR A 73 27.46 11.50 -2.34
CA THR A 73 27.29 10.17 -2.95
C THR A 73 26.85 9.10 -1.95
N ASP A 74 27.36 9.17 -0.71
CA ASP A 74 27.01 8.26 0.38
C ASP A 74 25.51 8.32 0.74
N GLU A 75 24.88 9.49 0.63
CA GLU A 75 23.46 9.67 0.94
C GLU A 75 22.58 9.10 -0.17
N HIS A 76 22.99 9.27 -1.43
CA HIS A 76 22.30 8.67 -2.56
C HIS A 76 22.33 7.14 -2.48
N GLU A 77 23.47 6.55 -2.16
CA GLU A 77 23.58 5.09 -1.99
C GLU A 77 22.68 4.57 -0.86
N GLN A 78 22.64 5.27 0.28
CA GLN A 78 21.73 4.92 1.39
C GLN A 78 20.25 4.97 1.00
N LEU A 79 19.84 5.95 0.19
CA LEU A 79 18.47 6.04 -0.29
C LEU A 79 18.13 4.85 -1.22
N LEU A 80 19.05 4.48 -2.10
CA LEU A 80 18.89 3.33 -2.99
C LEU A 80 18.82 2.01 -2.22
N ASP A 81 19.66 1.82 -1.20
CA ASP A 81 19.60 0.65 -0.33
C ASP A 81 18.25 0.55 0.39
N ARG A 82 17.73 1.67 0.87
CA ARG A 82 16.40 1.70 1.48
C ARG A 82 15.29 1.32 0.49
N ILE A 83 15.38 1.74 -0.77
CA ILE A 83 14.45 1.30 -1.82
C ILE A 83 14.57 -0.21 -2.05
N ARG A 84 15.78 -0.77 -2.08
CA ARG A 84 16.00 -2.22 -2.21
C ARG A 84 15.38 -2.99 -1.05
N ASP A 85 15.50 -2.49 0.17
CA ASP A 85 14.88 -3.11 1.35
C ASP A 85 13.35 -3.16 1.23
N PHE A 86 12.73 -2.06 0.78
CA PHE A 86 11.29 -2.02 0.55
C PHE A 86 10.84 -2.95 -0.58
N GLU A 87 11.63 -3.04 -1.64
CA GLU A 87 11.40 -3.94 -2.77
C GLU A 87 11.41 -5.41 -2.32
N HIS A 88 12.44 -5.82 -1.58
CA HIS A 88 12.54 -7.16 -1.01
C HIS A 88 11.39 -7.46 -0.03
N ALA A 89 11.04 -6.51 0.85
CA ALA A 89 9.91 -6.66 1.76
C ALA A 89 8.58 -6.85 1.01
N ALA A 90 8.36 -6.10 -0.07
CA ALA A 90 7.17 -6.24 -0.90
C ALA A 90 7.11 -7.61 -1.59
N GLN A 91 8.24 -8.09 -2.13
CA GLN A 91 8.33 -9.41 -2.74
C GLN A 91 7.99 -10.53 -1.74
N GLN A 92 8.54 -10.46 -0.51
CA GLN A 92 8.27 -11.43 0.54
C GLN A 92 6.78 -11.47 0.91
N ARG A 93 6.18 -10.29 1.15
CA ARG A 93 4.75 -10.19 1.50
C ARG A 93 3.84 -10.71 0.38
N VAL A 94 4.20 -10.48 -0.87
CA VAL A 94 3.49 -11.05 -2.03
C VAL A 94 3.59 -12.59 -2.03
N ALA A 95 4.78 -13.15 -1.76
CA ALA A 95 4.96 -14.60 -1.66
C ALA A 95 4.12 -15.21 -0.52
N ASP A 96 4.07 -14.55 0.63
CA ASP A 96 3.27 -14.96 1.77
C ASP A 96 1.76 -14.94 1.43
N LEU A 97 1.29 -13.87 0.78
CA LEU A 97 -0.10 -13.76 0.33
C LEU A 97 -0.48 -14.85 -0.67
N ARG A 98 0.41 -15.20 -1.61
CA ARG A 98 0.18 -16.32 -2.55
C ARG A 98 0.04 -17.64 -1.81
N THR A 99 0.87 -17.87 -0.79
CA THR A 99 0.79 -19.08 0.05
C THR A 99 -0.53 -19.14 0.82
N GLN A 100 -0.98 -18.00 1.38
CA GLN A 100 -2.27 -17.92 2.07
C GLN A 100 -3.44 -18.15 1.12
N LEU A 101 -3.39 -17.58 -0.09
CA LEU A 101 -4.41 -17.78 -1.12
C LEU A 101 -4.55 -19.25 -1.48
N ALA A 102 -3.43 -19.93 -1.77
CA ALA A 102 -3.44 -21.36 -2.11
C ALA A 102 -4.12 -22.20 -1.02
N ARG A 103 -3.76 -21.97 0.25
CA ARG A 103 -4.38 -22.68 1.39
C ARG A 103 -5.88 -22.41 1.50
N ALA A 104 -6.31 -21.17 1.25
CA ALA A 104 -7.72 -20.81 1.30
C ALA A 104 -8.52 -21.46 0.15
N GLU A 105 -7.94 -21.54 -1.05
CA GLU A 105 -8.53 -22.23 -2.21
C GLU A 105 -8.65 -23.74 -2.00
N GLU A 106 -7.63 -24.37 -1.40
CA GLU A 106 -7.67 -25.79 -1.00
C GLU A 106 -8.80 -26.07 -0.01
N PHE A 107 -8.96 -25.20 0.99
CA PHE A 107 -10.03 -25.29 1.97
C PHE A 107 -11.42 -25.13 1.32
N ALA A 108 -11.60 -24.12 0.46
CA ALA A 108 -12.85 -23.90 -0.27
C ALA A 108 -13.21 -25.10 -1.16
N THR A 109 -12.22 -25.67 -1.85
CA THR A 109 -12.37 -26.88 -2.67
C THR A 109 -12.81 -28.07 -1.81
N THR A 110 -12.19 -28.27 -0.65
CA THR A 110 -12.55 -29.34 0.30
C THR A 110 -14.00 -29.23 0.76
N LEU A 111 -14.48 -28.01 1.04
CA LEU A 111 -15.88 -27.78 1.40
C LEU A 111 -16.83 -28.07 0.22
N GLY A 112 -16.48 -27.61 -0.99
CA GLY A 112 -17.26 -27.88 -2.20
C GLY A 112 -17.42 -29.38 -2.48
N GLN A 113 -16.34 -30.16 -2.34
CA GLN A 113 -16.36 -31.61 -2.50
C GLN A 113 -17.31 -32.29 -1.49
N ARG A 114 -17.36 -31.81 -0.24
CA ARG A 114 -18.26 -32.34 0.78
C ARG A 114 -19.73 -32.08 0.44
N LEU A 115 -20.05 -30.90 -0.08
CA LEU A 115 -21.42 -30.57 -0.50
C LEU A 115 -21.88 -31.46 -1.65
N THR A 116 -21.04 -31.69 -2.66
CA THR A 116 -21.35 -32.56 -3.81
C THR A 116 -21.42 -34.04 -3.44
N ARG A 117 -20.72 -34.46 -2.38
CA ARG A 117 -20.73 -35.84 -1.88
C ARG A 117 -21.96 -36.18 -1.03
N THR A 118 -22.88 -35.25 -0.83
CA THR A 118 -24.15 -35.53 -0.12
C THR A 118 -24.89 -36.64 -0.87
N PRO A 119 -24.99 -37.86 -0.32
CA PRO A 119 -25.68 -38.95 -1.00
C PRO A 119 -27.15 -38.58 -1.12
N THR A 120 -27.71 -38.85 -2.29
CA THR A 120 -29.15 -38.99 -2.48
C THR A 120 -29.66 -39.97 -1.43
N VAL A 121 -30.26 -39.45 -0.36
CA VAL A 121 -31.06 -40.24 0.57
C VAL A 121 -32.33 -40.60 -0.22
N GLY A 122 -32.26 -41.72 -0.92
CA GLY A 122 -33.44 -42.37 -1.46
C GLY A 122 -34.27 -42.91 -0.31
N ARG A 123 -35.47 -42.35 -0.12
CA ARG A 123 -36.69 -43.10 0.16
C ARG A 123 -37.90 -42.23 -0.16
#